data_AF-A0AAV1G982-F1
#
_entry.id   AF-A0AAV1G982-F1
#
_cell.length_a   1.000
_cell.length_b   1.000
_cell.length_c   1.000
_cell.angle_alpha   90.00
_cell.angle_beta   90.00
_cell.angle_gamma   90.00
#
_symmetry.space_group_name_H-M   'P 1'
#
loop_
_entity.id
_entity.type
_entity.pdbx_description
1 polymer ?
#
loop_
_entity_poly.entity_id
_entity_poly.type
_entity_poly.pdbx_seq_one_letter_code
_entity_poly.pdbx_strand_id
1 'polypeptide(L)'
;MMYDTPTFVLLNDTRGKVHVYDGTFCCHLQYLKLPQSGSRELYALGAFAGTHLVNGRYALQVCALVCCAGSDQSSCGQIVEEAETKMDFILEGQFETKHVYPSVLASKMVLEDPKHFRKSADGRVTLKHSDMTAGLVTACLYGRMYHLGDSNMI
;
A
#
# COMPACT_ATOMS: atom_id res chain seq x y z
N MET A 1 5.56 -6.23 -6.39
CA MET A 1 5.33 -6.64 -4.99
C MET A 1 5.68 -8.11 -4.88
N MET A 2 6.85 -8.46 -4.32
CA MET A 2 7.36 -9.83 -4.10
C MET A 2 6.72 -10.95 -4.95
N TYR A 3 6.86 -10.92 -6.28
CA TYR A 3 6.31 -11.93 -7.22
C TYR A 3 4.77 -12.06 -7.31
N ASP A 4 4.02 -11.29 -6.55
CA ASP A 4 2.57 -11.15 -6.68
C ASP A 4 2.23 -10.08 -7.73
N THR A 5 1.05 -10.22 -8.36
CA THR A 5 0.55 -9.33 -9.42
C THR A 5 -0.59 -8.45 -8.91
N PRO A 6 -0.30 -7.35 -8.20
CA PRO A 6 -1.33 -6.40 -7.77
C PRO A 6 -1.92 -5.63 -8.95
N THR A 7 -3.17 -5.19 -8.79
CA THR A 7 -3.78 -4.20 -9.67
C THR A 7 -3.39 -2.81 -9.19
N PHE A 8 -2.92 -1.94 -10.10
CA PHE A 8 -2.48 -0.58 -9.77
C PHE A 8 -3.32 0.50 -10.47
N VAL A 9 -3.52 1.62 -9.78
CA VAL A 9 -3.97 2.89 -10.36
C VAL A 9 -2.95 3.99 -10.06
N LEU A 10 -2.56 4.75 -11.08
CA LEU A 10 -1.60 5.84 -10.94
C LEU A 10 -2.22 7.05 -10.24
N LEU A 11 -1.41 7.73 -9.43
CA LEU A 11 -1.75 9.04 -8.88
C LEU A 11 -1.25 10.09 -9.88
N ASN A 12 -2.13 10.62 -10.73
CA ASN A 12 -1.74 11.60 -11.75
C ASN A 12 -1.62 13.03 -11.19
N ASP A 13 -2.49 13.39 -10.25
CA ASP A 13 -2.59 14.75 -9.74
C ASP A 13 -1.72 14.97 -8.49
N THR A 14 -1.56 16.23 -8.08
CA THR A 14 -0.91 16.60 -6.80
C THR A 14 -1.79 16.24 -5.61
N ARG A 15 -3.12 16.25 -5.76
CA ARG A 15 -4.06 15.81 -4.71
C ARG A 15 -5.18 15.03 -5.35
N GLY A 16 -5.72 14.04 -4.65
CA GLY A 16 -6.85 13.30 -5.20
C GLY A 16 -7.47 12.29 -4.25
N LYS A 17 -8.53 11.66 -4.76
CA LYS A 17 -9.14 10.46 -4.19
C LYS A 17 -9.18 9.41 -5.28
N VAL A 18 -8.57 8.26 -5.03
CA VAL A 18 -8.54 7.13 -5.98
C VAL A 18 -8.93 5.85 -5.27
N HIS A 19 -9.36 4.86 -6.03
CA HIS A 19 -9.63 3.52 -5.54
C HIS A 19 -9.19 2.49 -6.57
N VAL A 20 -8.91 1.28 -6.12
CA VAL A 20 -8.55 0.15 -6.98
C VAL A 20 -9.09 -1.14 -6.38
N TYR A 21 -9.57 -2.02 -7.25
CA TYR A 21 -10.13 -3.31 -6.90
C TYR A 21 -9.20 -4.44 -7.33
N ASP A 22 -9.15 -5.51 -6.54
CA ASP A 22 -8.72 -6.84 -6.96
C ASP A 22 -9.82 -7.83 -6.60
N GLY A 23 -10.61 -8.26 -7.60
CA GLY A 23 -11.88 -8.93 -7.38
C GLY A 23 -12.86 -8.07 -6.58
N THR A 24 -13.29 -8.54 -5.41
CA THR A 24 -14.18 -7.83 -4.48
C THR A 24 -13.44 -6.98 -3.45
N PHE A 25 -12.12 -7.15 -3.32
CA PHE A 25 -11.32 -6.42 -2.35
C PHE A 25 -10.97 -5.03 -2.90
N CYS A 26 -11.27 -3.99 -2.12
CA CYS A 26 -11.13 -2.59 -2.54
C CYS A 26 -10.21 -1.82 -1.61
N CYS A 27 -9.31 -1.06 -2.21
CA CYS A 27 -8.44 -0.11 -1.54
C CYS A 27 -8.81 1.32 -1.95
N HIS A 28 -8.91 2.21 -0.98
CA HIS A 28 -9.18 3.62 -1.17
C HIS A 28 -8.01 4.46 -0.69
N LEU A 29 -7.72 5.54 -1.40
CA LEU A 29 -6.68 6.49 -1.04
C LEU A 29 -7.18 7.91 -1.22
N GLN A 30 -7.03 8.72 -0.19
CA GLN A 30 -7.03 10.17 -0.30
C GLN A 30 -5.61 10.68 -0.04
N TYR A 31 -5.10 11.57 -0.89
CA TYR A 31 -3.71 11.99 -0.82
C TYR A 31 -3.49 13.46 -1.20
N LEU A 32 -2.40 14.01 -0.69
CA LEU A 32 -1.77 15.26 -1.11
C LEU A 32 -0.26 15.04 -1.21
N LYS A 33 0.27 15.10 -2.44
CA LYS A 33 1.70 15.06 -2.73
C LYS A 33 2.32 16.42 -2.38
N LEU A 34 3.47 16.36 -1.72
CA LEU A 34 4.31 17.50 -1.38
C LEU A 34 5.68 17.29 -2.05
N PRO A 35 5.75 17.40 -3.39
CA PRO A 35 6.97 17.13 -4.13
C PRO A 35 8.04 18.20 -3.82
N GLN A 36 9.29 17.77 -3.74
CA GLN A 36 10.40 18.71 -3.83
C GLN A 36 10.51 19.23 -5.27
N SER A 37 11.07 20.44 -5.43
CA SER A 37 11.12 21.11 -6.73
C SER A 37 11.80 20.23 -7.79
N GLY A 38 11.05 19.84 -8.82
CA GLY A 38 11.56 19.03 -9.93
C GLY A 38 11.41 17.52 -9.80
N SER A 39 10.85 16.99 -8.70
CA SER A 39 10.58 15.55 -8.59
C SER A 39 9.59 15.08 -9.67
N ARG A 40 9.94 13.97 -10.32
CA ARG A 40 9.14 13.28 -11.35
C ARG A 40 8.71 11.89 -10.91
N GLU A 41 8.71 11.65 -9.61
CA GLU A 41 8.37 10.35 -9.04
C GLU A 41 6.92 9.98 -9.33
N LEU A 42 6.76 8.76 -9.84
CA LEU A 42 5.46 8.19 -10.10
C LEU A 42 4.99 7.43 -8.85
N TYR A 43 3.73 7.64 -8.47
CA TYR A 43 3.11 6.93 -7.36
C TYR A 43 1.88 6.18 -7.84
N ALA A 44 1.61 5.04 -7.21
CA ALA A 44 0.44 4.22 -7.49
C ALA A 44 -0.23 3.73 -6.20
N LEU A 45 -1.56 3.58 -6.25
CA LEU A 45 -2.30 2.78 -5.29
C LEU A 45 -2.47 1.37 -5.86
N GLY A 46 -2.10 0.36 -5.08
CA GLY A 46 -2.23 -1.06 -5.41
C GLY A 46 -3.20 -1.80 -4.49
N ALA A 47 -3.94 -2.75 -5.07
CA ALA A 47 -4.69 -3.77 -4.36
C ALA A 47 -4.20 -5.17 -4.78
N PHE A 48 -4.13 -6.07 -3.81
CA PHE A 48 -3.92 -7.50 -4.06
C PHE A 48 -4.79 -8.32 -3.11
N ALA A 49 -5.52 -9.29 -3.63
CA ALA A 49 -6.28 -10.27 -2.87
C ALA A 49 -6.05 -11.67 -3.47
N GLY A 50 -5.17 -12.44 -2.85
CA GLY A 50 -4.73 -13.71 -3.43
C GLY A 50 -3.82 -14.53 -2.53
N THR A 51 -3.30 -15.61 -3.06
CA THR A 51 -2.32 -16.48 -2.37
C THR A 51 -0.93 -16.22 -2.91
N HIS A 52 -0.04 -15.80 -2.03
CA HIS A 52 1.39 -15.75 -2.31
C HIS A 52 1.97 -17.17 -2.34
N LEU A 53 2.86 -17.46 -3.30
CA LEU A 53 3.38 -18.81 -3.54
C LEU A 53 4.92 -18.91 -3.54
N VAL A 54 5.64 -17.79 -3.67
CA VAL A 54 7.11 -17.82 -3.78
C VAL A 54 7.75 -17.81 -2.40
N ASN A 55 8.64 -18.75 -2.08
CA ASN A 55 9.26 -18.85 -0.75
C ASN A 55 8.25 -18.99 0.41
N GLY A 56 7.05 -19.50 0.13
CA GLY A 56 6.02 -19.78 1.12
C GLY A 56 4.61 -19.72 0.51
N ARG A 57 3.63 -20.35 1.18
CA ARG A 57 2.22 -20.31 0.76
C ARG A 57 1.38 -19.62 1.83
N TYR A 58 0.77 -18.49 1.49
CA TYR A 58 -0.11 -17.77 2.41
C TYR A 58 -1.04 -16.80 1.68
N ALA A 59 -2.28 -16.73 2.15
CA ALA A 59 -3.30 -15.86 1.59
C ALA A 59 -3.26 -14.44 2.19
N LEU A 60 -3.43 -13.44 1.33
CA LEU A 60 -3.23 -12.03 1.62
C LEU A 60 -4.36 -11.17 1.07
N GLN A 61 -4.64 -10.08 1.77
CA GLN A 61 -5.29 -8.88 1.25
C GLN A 61 -4.35 -7.70 1.52
N VAL A 62 -4.01 -6.91 0.52
CA VAL A 62 -3.01 -5.83 0.64
C VAL A 62 -3.47 -4.57 -0.05
N CYS A 63 -3.52 -3.46 0.70
CA CYS A 63 -3.58 -2.12 0.13
C CYS A 63 -2.23 -1.44 0.26
N ALA A 64 -1.66 -0.93 -0.82
CA ALA A 64 -0.34 -0.31 -0.81
C ALA A 64 -0.33 0.98 -1.65
N LEU A 65 0.10 2.08 -1.04
CA LEU A 65 0.55 3.28 -1.75
C LEU A 65 2.06 3.15 -1.96
N VAL A 66 2.53 3.12 -3.21
CA VAL A 66 3.93 2.84 -3.54
C VAL A 66 4.53 3.94 -4.42
N CYS A 67 5.80 4.27 -4.17
CA CYS A 67 6.65 4.90 -5.16
C CYS A 67 7.03 3.86 -6.23
N CYS A 68 6.96 4.23 -7.50
CA CYS A 68 7.36 3.37 -8.61
C CYS A 68 8.85 3.56 -8.92
N ALA A 69 9.54 2.50 -9.33
CA ALA A 69 11.00 2.55 -9.53
C ALA A 69 11.43 3.37 -10.75
N GLY A 70 10.50 3.68 -11.64
CA GLY A 70 10.73 4.51 -12.82
C GLY A 70 9.48 5.29 -13.23
N SER A 71 9.50 5.82 -14.44
CA SER A 71 8.42 6.64 -15.01
C SER A 71 7.24 5.83 -15.56
N ASP A 72 7.33 4.51 -15.55
CA ASP A 72 6.34 3.62 -16.15
C ASP A 72 5.57 2.82 -15.08
N GLN A 73 4.27 2.62 -15.32
CA GLN A 73 3.40 1.87 -14.39
C GLN A 73 3.91 0.45 -14.10
N SER A 74 4.59 -0.18 -15.05
CA SER A 74 5.17 -1.53 -14.88
C SER A 74 6.29 -1.59 -13.83
N SER A 75 6.86 -0.44 -13.45
CA SER A 75 7.87 -0.34 -12.40
C SER A 75 7.26 -0.24 -11.00
N CYS A 76 5.94 -0.04 -10.88
CA CYS A 76 5.27 0.06 -9.59
C CYS A 76 5.30 -1.29 -8.86
N GLY A 77 5.75 -1.26 -7.61
CA GLY A 77 5.94 -2.46 -6.79
C GLY A 77 7.26 -3.19 -7.01
N GLN A 78 8.18 -2.64 -7.81
CA GLN A 78 9.61 -3.00 -7.76
C GLN A 78 10.28 -2.36 -6.53
N ILE A 79 11.54 -2.72 -6.29
CA ILE A 79 12.30 -2.21 -5.14
C ILE A 79 12.62 -0.73 -5.34
N VAL A 80 12.32 0.08 -4.33
CA VAL A 80 12.67 1.50 -4.24
C VAL A 80 13.22 1.73 -2.84
N GLU A 81 14.45 2.25 -2.74
CA GLU A 81 15.12 2.51 -1.44
C GLU A 81 15.03 3.99 -1.04
N GLU A 82 14.98 4.89 -2.02
CA GLU A 82 14.94 6.33 -1.81
C GLU A 82 13.76 6.95 -2.55
N ALA A 83 13.13 7.93 -1.91
CA ALA A 83 12.11 8.78 -2.49
C ALA A 83 12.25 10.23 -2.00
N GLU A 84 11.83 11.20 -2.80
CA GLU A 84 11.90 12.64 -2.52
C GLU A 84 10.54 13.22 -2.11
N THR A 85 9.46 12.74 -2.73
CA THR A 85 8.11 13.28 -2.57
C THR A 85 7.51 12.86 -1.24
N LYS A 86 7.26 13.85 -0.39
CA LYS A 86 6.48 13.65 0.84
C LYS A 86 5.00 13.54 0.50
N MET A 87 4.23 12.88 1.36
CA MET A 87 2.79 12.72 1.10
C MET A 87 1.97 12.70 2.39
N ASP A 88 0.92 13.51 2.42
CA ASP A 88 -0.16 13.34 3.38
C ASP A 88 -1.17 12.36 2.78
N PHE A 89 -1.57 11.34 3.55
CA PHE A 89 -2.48 10.33 3.04
C PHE A 89 -3.44 9.75 4.07
N ILE A 90 -4.56 9.25 3.56
CA ILE A 90 -5.48 8.33 4.23
C ILE A 90 -5.65 7.13 3.30
N LEU A 91 -5.06 6.01 3.70
CA LEU A 91 -5.16 4.72 3.03
C LEU A 91 -6.19 3.86 3.77
N GLU A 92 -7.12 3.27 3.05
CA GLU A 92 -8.20 2.48 3.63
C GLU A 92 -8.49 1.22 2.81
N GLY A 93 -8.86 0.14 3.47
CA GLY A 93 -9.33 -1.07 2.81
C GLY A 93 -10.43 -1.76 3.62
N GLN A 94 -11.26 -2.53 2.92
CA GLN A 94 -12.30 -3.37 3.50
C GLN A 94 -11.76 -4.81 3.61
N PHE A 95 -11.24 -5.17 4.78
CA PHE A 95 -10.55 -6.45 4.99
C PHE A 95 -11.49 -7.53 5.52
N GLU A 96 -11.31 -8.75 5.03
CA GLU A 96 -11.99 -9.96 5.48
C GLU A 96 -11.23 -10.65 6.64
N THR A 97 -10.27 -9.94 7.24
CA THR A 97 -9.46 -10.41 8.36
C THR A 97 -9.23 -9.30 9.37
N LYS A 98 -9.20 -9.66 10.66
CA LYS A 98 -8.76 -8.76 11.74
C LYS A 98 -7.24 -8.57 11.79
N HIS A 99 -6.49 -9.43 11.10
CA HIS A 99 -5.03 -9.49 11.14
C HIS A 99 -4.41 -8.59 10.06
N VAL A 100 -4.60 -7.29 10.24
CA VAL A 100 -4.03 -6.26 9.35
C VAL A 100 -2.92 -5.53 10.09
N TYR A 101 -1.76 -5.42 9.44
CA TYR A 101 -0.55 -4.80 9.96
C TYR A 101 -0.21 -3.56 9.12
N PRO A 102 -0.19 -2.36 9.73
CA PRO A 102 0.16 -1.13 9.03
C PRO A 102 1.67 -0.95 8.93
N SER A 103 2.15 -0.34 7.86
CA SER A 103 3.52 0.16 7.77
C SER A 103 3.60 1.46 6.96
N VAL A 104 4.52 2.34 7.36
CA VAL A 104 4.91 3.54 6.60
C VAL A 104 6.43 3.54 6.54
N LEU A 105 6.96 3.56 5.32
CA LEU A 105 8.38 3.54 5.05
C LEU A 105 8.73 4.79 4.25
N ALA A 106 9.58 5.63 4.85
CA ALA A 106 10.16 6.78 4.22
C ALA A 106 11.51 6.44 3.57
N SER A 107 12.02 7.39 2.78
CA SER A 107 13.29 7.33 2.07
C SER A 107 14.43 6.82 2.95
N LYS A 108 15.33 6.01 2.38
CA LYS A 108 16.46 5.37 3.06
C LYS A 108 16.02 4.38 4.13
N MET A 109 14.90 3.70 3.90
CA MET A 109 14.36 2.64 4.75
C MET A 109 14.03 3.10 6.18
N VAL A 110 13.67 4.37 6.35
CA VAL A 110 13.31 4.94 7.66
C VAL A 110 11.85 4.59 7.97
N LEU A 111 11.61 3.92 9.09
CA LEU A 111 10.27 3.65 9.58
C LEU A 111 9.65 4.90 10.18
N GLU A 112 8.41 5.20 9.80
CA GLU A 112 7.62 6.26 10.40
C GLU A 112 6.38 5.70 11.10
N ASP A 113 6.10 6.20 12.31
CA ASP A 113 4.88 5.84 13.03
C ASP A 113 3.66 6.52 12.40
N PRO A 114 2.61 5.77 12.01
CA PRO A 114 1.41 6.38 11.46
C PRO A 114 0.74 7.28 12.51
N LYS A 115 0.28 8.47 12.08
CA LYS A 115 -0.43 9.39 12.97
C LYS A 115 -1.72 8.77 13.51
N HIS A 116 -2.41 7.99 12.67
CA HIS A 116 -3.61 7.25 13.08
C HIS A 116 -3.66 5.89 12.40
N PHE A 117 -4.05 4.88 13.20
CA PHE A 117 -4.38 3.56 12.72
C PHE A 117 -5.67 3.10 13.41
N ARG A 118 -6.67 2.70 12.60
CA ARG A 118 -7.98 2.30 13.11
C ARG A 118 -8.46 1.03 12.41
N LYS A 119 -9.08 0.15 13.19
CA LYS A 119 -9.83 -1.01 12.71
C LYS A 119 -11.25 -0.88 13.24
N SER A 120 -12.25 -0.97 12.37
CA SER A 120 -13.65 -1.02 12.77
C SER A 120 -14.20 -2.44 12.73
N ALA A 121 -15.30 -2.66 13.45
CA ALA A 121 -15.94 -3.97 13.57
C ALA A 121 -16.50 -4.49 12.23
N ASP A 122 -16.79 -3.59 11.29
CA ASP A 122 -17.25 -3.93 9.94
C ASP A 122 -16.12 -4.40 9.02
N GLY A 123 -14.85 -4.44 9.47
CA GLY A 123 -13.70 -4.89 8.67
C GLY A 123 -12.95 -3.76 7.95
N ARG A 124 -13.43 -2.52 8.03
CA ARG A 124 -12.69 -1.36 7.49
C ARG A 124 -11.45 -1.08 8.33
N VAL A 125 -10.33 -0.89 7.65
CA VAL A 125 -9.04 -0.54 8.27
C VAL A 125 -8.51 0.72 7.60
N THR A 126 -8.17 1.72 8.42
CA THR A 126 -7.70 3.03 7.96
C THR A 126 -6.31 3.31 8.54
N LEU A 127 -5.39 3.71 7.66
CA LEU A 127 -4.05 4.18 7.96
C LEU A 127 -3.92 5.63 7.51
N LYS A 128 -3.65 6.55 8.43
CA LYS A 128 -3.43 7.97 8.11
C LYS A 128 -2.08 8.42 8.62
N HIS A 129 -1.35 9.13 7.78
CA HIS A 129 -0.11 9.76 8.15
C HIS A 129 0.06 11.11 7.40
N SER A 130 0.82 12.01 8.02
CA SER A 130 1.13 13.36 7.56
C SER A 130 2.41 13.84 8.24
N ASP A 131 2.96 14.96 7.78
CA ASP A 131 4.17 15.58 8.35
C ASP A 131 5.41 14.67 8.24
N MET A 132 5.54 13.97 7.11
CA MET A 132 6.64 13.04 6.86
C MET A 132 8.02 13.70 6.99
N THR A 133 8.97 12.96 7.56
CA THR A 133 10.36 13.42 7.72
C THR A 133 11.12 13.37 6.39
N ALA A 134 10.86 12.35 5.55
CA ALA A 134 11.45 12.16 4.23
C ALA A 134 10.40 11.71 3.19
N GLY A 135 10.80 11.56 1.91
CA GLY A 135 9.88 11.15 0.85
C GLY A 135 9.30 9.75 1.10
N LEU A 136 8.07 9.52 0.64
CA LEU A 136 7.36 8.26 0.86
C LEU A 136 7.86 7.18 -0.10
N VAL A 137 8.38 6.08 0.44
CA VAL A 137 8.67 4.87 -0.35
C VAL A 137 7.41 4.02 -0.46
N THR A 138 6.78 3.71 0.67
CA THR A 138 5.52 2.96 0.69
C THR A 138 4.72 3.20 1.97
N ALA A 139 3.40 3.15 1.86
CA ALA A 139 2.49 2.94 2.98
C ALA A 139 1.60 1.74 2.69
N CYS A 140 1.47 0.83 3.64
CA CYS A 140 0.84 -0.47 3.40
C CYS A 140 -0.10 -0.87 4.55
N LEU A 141 -1.23 -1.46 4.18
CA LEU A 141 -2.08 -2.25 5.06
C LEU A 141 -1.98 -3.71 4.61
N TYR A 142 -1.26 -4.52 5.38
CA TYR A 142 -0.96 -5.91 5.04
C TYR A 142 -1.84 -6.86 5.84
N GLY A 143 -2.85 -7.45 5.19
CA GLY A 143 -3.82 -8.36 5.78
C GLY A 143 -3.45 -9.83 5.58
N ARG A 144 -3.40 -10.60 6.67
CA ARG A 144 -3.18 -12.06 6.63
C ARG A 144 -4.50 -12.81 6.73
N MET A 145 -4.78 -13.63 5.74
CA MET A 145 -5.97 -14.49 5.68
C MET A 145 -5.67 -15.88 6.24
N TYR A 146 -5.34 -15.95 7.55
CA TYR A 146 -4.87 -17.20 8.18
C TYR A 146 -5.84 -18.38 8.01
N HIS A 147 -7.15 -18.12 7.98
CA HIS A 147 -8.17 -19.17 7.80
C HIS A 147 -8.14 -19.84 6.41
N LEU A 148 -7.51 -19.22 5.40
CA LEU A 148 -7.32 -19.78 4.05
C LEU A 148 -5.97 -20.49 3.89
N GLY A 149 -5.07 -20.36 4.88
CA GLY A 149 -3.71 -20.92 4.82
C GLY A 149 -3.63 -22.43 5.06
N ASP A 150 -4.66 -23.02 5.69
CA ASP A 150 -4.62 -24.40 6.22
C ASP A 150 -5.52 -25.41 5.48
N SER A 151 -6.21 -25.01 4.41
CA SER A 151 -7.30 -25.83 3.83
C SER A 151 -6.86 -27.07 3.03
N ASN A 152 -5.58 -27.44 3.00
CA ASN A 152 -5.07 -28.62 2.24
C ASN A 152 -4.08 -29.51 3.03
N MET A 153 -4.22 -29.61 4.37
CA MET A 153 -3.51 -30.61 5.17
C MET A 153 -4.43 -31.64 5.84
N ILE A 154 -5.49 -32.07 5.16
CA ILE A 154 -6.28 -33.27 5.52
C ILE A 154 -6.31 -34.21 4.32
#